data_AF-A0A842NH23-F1
#
_entry.id   AF-A0A842NH23-F1
#
_cell.length_a   1.000
_cell.length_b   1.000
_cell.length_c   1.000
_cell.angle_alpha   90.00
_cell.angle_beta   90.00
_cell.angle_gamma   90.00
#
_symmetry.space_group_name_H-M   'P 1'
#
loop_
_entity.id
_entity.type
_entity.pdbx_description
1 polymer ?
#
loop_
_entity_poly.entity_id
_entity_poly.type
_entity_poly.pdbx_seq_one_letter_code
_entity_poly.pdbx_strand_id
1 'polypeptide(L)'
;MTEYDSDDLERNIAVCKIRRFTTKESLEYLKEKGFDISEKTFYNHKKKLKEITKNRINLAVEGIVGKFFQLIDTIEQIQKQLWSDLENETDRNLRLKIMKEIKSNEIMSSNLYTEIPVIMDKQIESYSNLPADRKLTKEEYGKWKLDSDIIRLETRISDPADPYSSPLDEIRLKHMKEMRDKNVTKRQN
;
A
#
# COMPACT_ATOMS: atom_id res chain seq x y z
N MET A 1 20.95 -1.44 26.93
CA MET A 1 20.08 -2.10 25.94
C MET A 1 18.82 -1.27 25.91
N THR A 2 18.70 -0.32 24.99
CA THR A 2 17.56 0.59 24.91
C THR A 2 16.35 -0.20 24.41
N GLU A 3 15.34 -0.31 25.25
CA GLU A 3 14.07 -0.94 24.94
C GLU A 3 13.27 0.04 24.07
N TYR A 4 13.44 -0.07 22.75
CA TYR A 4 12.68 0.73 21.78
C TYR A 4 11.33 0.07 21.53
N ASP A 5 10.28 0.89 21.39
CA ASP A 5 8.95 0.42 20.99
C ASP A 5 9.04 -0.25 19.60
N SER A 6 8.68 -1.53 19.55
CA SER A 6 8.70 -2.34 18.34
C SER A 6 7.82 -1.74 17.24
N ASP A 7 6.75 -1.04 17.61
CA ASP A 7 5.82 -0.44 16.66
C ASP A 7 6.43 0.79 15.98
N ASP A 8 7.18 1.60 16.73
CA ASP A 8 7.88 2.78 16.18
C ASP A 8 9.05 2.37 15.28
N LEU A 9 9.76 1.28 15.62
CA LEU A 9 10.78 0.71 14.73
C LEU A 9 10.16 0.23 13.41
N GLU A 10 9.04 -0.49 13.46
CA GLU A 10 8.35 -0.97 12.25
C GLU A 10 7.83 0.17 11.37
N ARG A 11 7.32 1.26 11.97
CA ARG A 11 6.93 2.49 11.25
C ARG A 11 8.11 3.12 10.52
N ASN A 12 9.25 3.28 11.19
CA ASN A 12 10.43 3.88 10.57
C ASN A 12 11.03 2.98 9.47
N ILE A 13 10.98 1.65 9.63
CA ILE A 13 11.35 0.70 8.58
C ILE A 13 10.39 0.80 7.37
N ALA A 14 9.09 1.00 7.60
CA ALA A 14 8.14 1.27 6.53
C ALA A 14 8.45 2.59 5.81
N VAL A 15 8.87 3.64 6.52
CA VAL A 15 9.34 4.90 5.92
C VAL A 15 10.58 4.67 5.05
N CYS A 16 11.57 3.90 5.52
CA CYS A 16 12.74 3.51 4.70
C CYS A 16 12.31 2.81 3.40
N LYS A 17 11.30 1.94 3.48
CA LYS A 17 10.75 1.25 2.31
C LYS A 17 10.01 2.18 1.35
N ILE A 18 9.15 3.07 1.87
CA ILE A 18 8.40 4.06 1.07
C ILE A 18 9.37 5.04 0.38
N ARG A 19 10.42 5.48 1.09
CA ARG A 19 11.46 6.37 0.57
C ARG A 19 12.55 5.64 -0.23
N ARG A 20 12.47 4.31 -0.32
CA ARG A 20 13.34 3.43 -1.12
C ARG A 20 14.82 3.50 -0.76
N PHE A 21 15.12 3.61 0.52
CA PHE A 21 16.49 3.61 1.00
C PHE A 21 17.20 2.30 0.68
N THR A 22 18.48 2.39 0.31
CA THR A 22 19.37 1.24 0.34
C THR A 22 19.51 0.73 1.77
N THR A 23 20.03 -0.48 1.96
CA THR A 23 20.21 -1.04 3.30
C THR A 23 21.09 -0.14 4.16
N LYS A 24 22.17 0.42 3.59
CA LYS A 24 23.05 1.35 4.29
C LYS A 24 22.32 2.63 4.70
N GLU A 25 21.56 3.22 3.79
CA GLU A 25 20.76 4.43 4.06
C GLU A 25 19.67 4.18 5.08
N SER A 26 19.05 3.00 5.04
CA SER A 26 18.02 2.60 6.00
C SER A 26 18.61 2.51 7.40
N LEU A 27 19.78 1.88 7.54
CA LEU A 27 20.46 1.76 8.82
C LEU A 27 20.94 3.13 9.34
N GLU A 28 21.44 4.00 8.45
CA GLU A 28 21.82 5.37 8.81
C GLU A 28 20.61 6.19 9.27
N TYR A 29 19.50 6.13 8.53
CA TYR A 29 18.24 6.79 8.91
C TYR A 29 17.68 6.26 10.24
N LEU A 30 17.67 4.94 10.42
CA LEU A 30 17.18 4.33 11.66
C LEU A 30 18.04 4.74 12.84
N LYS A 31 19.37 4.78 12.66
CA LYS A 31 20.30 5.28 13.67
C LYS A 31 20.07 6.75 14.00
N GLU A 32 19.80 7.61 12.99
CA GLU A 32 19.40 9.02 13.19
C GLU A 32 18.08 9.15 13.96
N LYS A 33 17.20 8.14 13.91
CA LYS A 33 15.96 8.05 14.68
C LYS A 33 16.10 7.36 16.04
N GLY A 34 17.32 7.04 16.45
CA GLY A 34 17.61 6.40 17.74
C GLY A 34 17.57 4.87 17.72
N PHE A 35 17.41 4.25 16.55
CA PHE A 35 17.40 2.81 16.36
C PHE A 35 18.73 2.32 15.78
N ASP A 36 19.71 2.03 16.64
CA ASP A 36 20.96 1.38 16.22
C ASP A 36 20.74 -0.14 16.14
N ILE A 37 20.36 -0.61 14.96
CA ILE A 37 20.06 -2.03 14.69
C ILE A 37 21.03 -2.62 13.67
N SER A 38 21.24 -3.94 13.76
CA SER A 38 22.04 -4.65 12.76
C SER A 38 21.30 -4.78 11.42
N GLU A 39 22.05 -4.95 10.34
CA GLU A 39 21.51 -5.28 9.02
C GLU A 39 20.61 -6.53 9.05
N LYS A 40 21.00 -7.55 9.81
CA LYS A 40 20.20 -8.77 10.00
C LYS A 40 18.85 -8.47 10.66
N THR A 41 18.85 -7.65 11.71
CA THR A 41 17.63 -7.21 12.41
C THR A 41 16.73 -6.42 11.46
N PHE A 42 17.29 -5.49 10.68
CA PHE A 42 16.57 -4.73 9.67
C PHE A 42 15.88 -5.64 8.64
N TYR A 43 16.58 -6.64 8.09
CA TYR A 43 15.98 -7.59 7.15
C TYR A 43 14.87 -8.43 7.76
N ASN A 44 14.99 -8.84 9.03
CA ASN A 44 13.95 -9.59 9.72
C ASN A 44 12.64 -8.77 9.84
N HIS A 45 12.74 -7.52 10.29
CA HIS A 45 11.58 -6.63 10.35
C HIS A 45 11.03 -6.30 8.95
N LYS A 46 11.91 -6.10 7.96
CA LYS A 46 11.49 -5.88 6.56
C LYS A 46 10.73 -7.10 6.00
N LYS A 47 11.15 -8.32 6.33
CA LYS A 47 10.46 -9.57 5.97
C LYS A 47 9.10 -9.66 6.66
N LYS A 48 9.03 -9.38 7.96
CA LYS A 48 7.77 -9.34 8.73
C LYS A 48 6.79 -8.33 8.13
N LEU A 49 7.25 -7.13 7.77
CA LEU A 49 6.42 -6.11 7.11
C LEU A 49 5.88 -6.58 5.75
N LYS A 50 6.69 -7.34 4.98
CA LYS A 50 6.28 -7.95 3.70
C LYS A 50 5.21 -9.03 3.91
N GLU A 51 5.36 -9.86 4.94
CA GLU A 51 4.37 -10.88 5.30
C GLU A 51 3.04 -10.26 5.77
N ILE A 52 3.08 -9.22 6.60
CA ILE A 52 1.88 -8.45 7.00
C ILE A 52 1.17 -7.87 5.76
N THR A 53 1.93 -7.30 4.82
CA THR A 53 1.36 -6.75 3.58
C THR A 53 0.70 -7.84 2.74
N LYS A 54 1.37 -8.99 2.58
CA LYS A 54 0.82 -10.16 1.86
C LYS A 54 -0.46 -10.68 2.51
N ASN A 55 -0.49 -10.77 3.84
CA ASN A 55 -1.68 -11.20 4.56
C ASN A 55 -2.85 -10.22 4.39
N ARG A 56 -2.60 -8.91 4.39
CA ARG A 56 -3.64 -7.90 4.12
C ARG A 56 -4.19 -8.01 2.70
N ILE A 57 -3.33 -8.27 1.71
CA ILE A 57 -3.73 -8.52 0.32
C ILE A 57 -4.64 -9.74 0.25
N ASN A 58 -4.24 -10.85 0.87
CA ASN A 58 -5.03 -12.07 0.90
C ASN A 58 -6.40 -11.83 1.56
N LEU A 59 -6.43 -11.18 2.73
CA LEU A 59 -7.69 -10.85 3.42
C LEU A 59 -8.61 -9.94 2.59
N ALA A 60 -8.04 -8.98 1.85
CA ALA A 60 -8.83 -8.12 0.97
C ALA A 60 -9.40 -8.90 -0.24
N VAL A 61 -8.62 -9.80 -0.82
CA VAL A 61 -9.06 -10.69 -1.91
C VAL A 61 -10.14 -11.65 -1.40
N GLU A 62 -9.92 -12.30 -0.26
CA GLU A 62 -10.89 -13.17 0.41
C GLU A 62 -12.20 -12.43 0.71
N GLY A 63 -12.13 -11.18 1.17
CA GLY A 63 -13.32 -10.36 1.43
C GLY A 63 -14.11 -10.00 0.18
N ILE A 64 -13.43 -9.75 -0.95
CA ILE A 64 -14.08 -9.48 -2.24
C ILE A 64 -14.71 -10.77 -2.79
N VAL A 65 -13.97 -11.86 -2.81
CA VAL A 65 -14.43 -13.17 -3.27
C VAL A 65 -15.60 -13.67 -2.42
N GLY A 66 -15.54 -13.47 -1.09
CA GLY A 66 -16.62 -13.82 -0.18
C GLY A 66 -17.94 -13.11 -0.50
N LYS A 67 -17.90 -11.82 -0.90
CA LYS A 67 -19.10 -11.09 -1.34
C LYS A 67 -19.70 -11.68 -2.63
N PHE A 68 -18.86 -12.12 -3.55
CA PHE A 68 -19.34 -12.75 -4.78
C PHE A 68 -19.99 -14.10 -4.51
N PHE A 69 -19.43 -14.92 -3.61
CA PHE A 69 -20.07 -16.17 -3.20
C PHE A 69 -21.42 -15.93 -2.51
N GLN A 70 -21.51 -14.93 -1.61
CA GLN A 70 -22.79 -14.56 -1.01
C GLN A 70 -23.85 -14.15 -2.04
N LEU A 71 -23.44 -13.44 -3.08
CA LEU A 71 -24.34 -13.07 -4.18
C LEU A 71 -24.80 -14.29 -4.97
N ILE A 72 -23.88 -15.20 -5.29
CA ILE A 72 -24.21 -16.48 -5.95
C ILE A 72 -25.19 -17.30 -5.11
N ASP A 73 -24.93 -17.46 -3.81
CA ASP A 73 -25.82 -18.17 -2.89
C ASP A 73 -27.23 -17.56 -2.88
N THR A 74 -27.31 -16.22 -2.92
CA THR A 74 -28.59 -15.50 -2.98
C THR A 74 -29.32 -15.76 -4.29
N ILE A 75 -28.60 -15.72 -5.43
CA ILE A 75 -29.19 -16.02 -6.74
C ILE A 75 -29.68 -17.48 -6.77
N GLU A 76 -28.94 -18.44 -6.22
CA GLU A 76 -29.36 -19.84 -6.14
C GLU A 76 -30.62 -20.03 -5.28
N GLN A 77 -30.75 -19.29 -4.17
CA GLN A 77 -31.95 -19.31 -3.35
C GLN A 77 -33.16 -18.75 -4.11
N ILE A 78 -32.98 -17.61 -4.80
CA ILE A 78 -34.02 -17.02 -5.65
C ILE A 78 -34.40 -18.01 -6.76
N GLN A 79 -33.42 -18.65 -7.40
CA GLN A 79 -33.65 -19.64 -8.46
C GLN A 79 -34.54 -20.80 -7.97
N LYS A 80 -34.24 -21.34 -6.78
CA LYS A 80 -35.05 -22.42 -6.17
C LYS A 80 -36.49 -21.98 -5.91
N GLN A 81 -36.68 -20.76 -5.42
CA GLN A 81 -38.02 -20.21 -5.22
C GLN A 81 -38.77 -20.03 -6.54
N LEU A 82 -38.12 -19.47 -7.56
CA LEU A 82 -38.72 -19.27 -8.88
C LEU A 82 -39.11 -20.59 -9.55
N TRP A 83 -38.32 -21.65 -9.39
CA TRP A 83 -38.69 -22.99 -9.87
C TRP A 83 -39.94 -23.52 -9.15
N SER A 84 -40.01 -23.34 -7.83
CA SER A 84 -41.20 -23.72 -7.05
C SER A 84 -42.44 -22.91 -7.47
N ASP A 85 -42.29 -21.59 -7.66
CA ASP A 85 -43.38 -20.73 -8.12
C ASP A 85 -43.84 -21.12 -9.53
N LEU A 86 -42.90 -21.48 -10.42
CA LEU A 86 -43.21 -21.96 -11.77
C LEU A 86 -43.98 -23.28 -11.78
N GLU A 87 -43.69 -24.20 -10.86
CA GLU A 87 -44.42 -25.47 -10.74
C GLU A 87 -45.87 -25.26 -10.31
N ASN A 88 -46.12 -24.26 -9.45
CA ASN A 88 -47.44 -23.98 -8.89
C ASN A 88 -48.28 -22.98 -9.71
N GLU A 89 -47.67 -22.21 -10.62
CA GLU A 89 -48.37 -21.19 -11.40
C GLU A 89 -49.16 -21.79 -12.59
N THR A 90 -50.40 -21.34 -12.76
CA THR A 90 -51.30 -21.78 -13.84
C THR A 90 -51.44 -20.74 -14.94
N ASP A 91 -51.25 -19.46 -14.64
CA ASP A 91 -51.32 -18.38 -15.63
C ASP A 91 -50.12 -18.43 -16.58
N ARG A 92 -50.41 -18.61 -17.88
CA ARG A 92 -49.38 -18.75 -18.91
C ARG A 92 -48.46 -17.52 -19.01
N ASN A 93 -48.98 -16.31 -18.83
CA ASN A 93 -48.18 -15.09 -18.95
C ASN A 93 -47.24 -14.93 -17.75
N LEU A 94 -47.69 -15.26 -16.54
CA LEU A 94 -46.87 -15.28 -15.34
C LEU A 94 -45.79 -16.36 -15.43
N ARG A 95 -46.13 -17.58 -15.88
CA ARG A 95 -45.13 -18.64 -16.15
C ARG A 95 -44.04 -18.18 -17.10
N LEU A 96 -44.41 -17.50 -18.20
CA LEU A 96 -43.44 -16.96 -19.15
C LEU A 96 -42.53 -15.89 -18.54
N LYS A 97 -43.04 -15.07 -17.61
CA LYS A 97 -42.21 -14.10 -16.88
C LYS A 97 -41.24 -14.81 -15.94
N ILE A 98 -41.71 -15.77 -15.15
CA ILE A 98 -40.87 -16.55 -14.23
C ILE A 98 -39.75 -17.26 -14.99
N MET A 99 -40.05 -17.88 -16.14
CA MET A 99 -39.03 -18.53 -16.97
C MET A 99 -37.98 -17.55 -17.53
N LYS A 100 -38.36 -16.30 -17.82
CA LYS A 100 -37.41 -15.26 -18.25
C LYS A 100 -36.48 -14.85 -17.11
N GLU A 101 -37.01 -14.70 -15.90
CA GLU A 101 -36.19 -14.39 -14.72
C GLU A 101 -35.23 -15.54 -14.38
N ILE A 102 -35.69 -16.79 -14.43
CA ILE A 102 -34.83 -17.99 -14.28
C ILE A 102 -33.67 -17.94 -15.28
N LYS A 103 -33.95 -17.69 -16.56
CA LYS A 103 -32.92 -17.57 -17.60
C LYS A 103 -31.97 -16.41 -17.32
N SER A 104 -32.49 -15.26 -16.86
CA SER A 104 -31.69 -14.08 -16.54
C SER A 104 -30.70 -14.36 -15.41
N ASN A 105 -31.17 -15.03 -14.35
CA ASN A 105 -30.34 -15.45 -13.23
C ASN A 105 -29.26 -16.45 -13.63
N GLU A 106 -29.55 -17.40 -14.53
CA GLU A 106 -28.52 -18.34 -15.04
C GLU A 106 -27.41 -17.60 -15.79
N ILE A 107 -27.78 -16.63 -16.63
CA ILE A 107 -26.81 -15.78 -17.33
C ILE A 107 -25.98 -14.97 -16.32
N MET A 108 -26.64 -14.39 -15.32
CA MET A 108 -25.97 -13.60 -14.28
C MET A 108 -24.98 -14.44 -13.47
N SER A 109 -25.37 -15.62 -13.00
CA SER A 109 -24.48 -16.54 -12.29
C SER A 109 -23.29 -16.96 -13.16
N SER A 110 -23.52 -17.31 -14.42
CA SER A 110 -22.45 -17.64 -15.36
C SER A 110 -21.45 -16.48 -15.51
N ASN A 111 -21.94 -15.26 -15.69
CA ASN A 111 -21.09 -14.07 -15.79
C ASN A 111 -20.27 -13.87 -14.52
N LEU A 112 -20.87 -13.99 -13.33
CA LEU A 112 -20.16 -13.87 -12.05
C LEU A 112 -19.00 -14.88 -11.95
N TYR A 113 -19.23 -16.15 -12.32
CA TYR A 113 -18.17 -17.16 -12.33
C TYR A 113 -17.01 -16.82 -13.27
N THR A 114 -17.28 -16.14 -14.39
CA THR A 114 -16.24 -15.68 -15.32
C THR A 114 -15.53 -14.40 -14.87
N GLU A 115 -16.24 -13.51 -14.16
CA GLU A 115 -15.70 -12.22 -13.71
C GLU A 115 -14.83 -12.34 -12.45
N ILE A 116 -15.16 -13.27 -11.55
CA ILE A 116 -14.43 -13.48 -10.29
C ILE A 116 -12.91 -13.66 -10.52
N PRO A 117 -12.44 -14.57 -11.40
CA PRO A 117 -11.01 -14.72 -11.67
C PRO A 117 -10.35 -13.45 -12.21
N VAL A 118 -11.03 -12.72 -13.11
CA VAL A 118 -10.49 -11.48 -13.72
C VAL A 118 -10.35 -10.38 -12.68
N ILE A 119 -11.32 -10.25 -11.77
CA ILE A 119 -11.26 -9.28 -10.67
C ILE A 119 -10.16 -9.67 -9.69
N MET A 120 -9.99 -10.95 -9.39
CA MET A 120 -8.90 -11.45 -8.56
C MET A 120 -7.54 -11.11 -9.17
N ASP A 121 -7.33 -11.38 -10.45
CA ASP A 121 -6.07 -11.12 -11.15
C ASP A 121 -5.74 -9.63 -11.17
N LYS A 122 -6.71 -8.77 -11.51
CA LYS A 122 -6.54 -7.30 -11.45
C LYS A 122 -6.19 -6.81 -10.07
N GLN A 123 -6.78 -7.40 -9.04
CA GLN A 123 -6.53 -6.99 -7.67
C GLN A 123 -5.16 -7.47 -7.17
N ILE A 124 -4.77 -8.70 -7.51
CA ILE A 124 -3.41 -9.21 -7.28
C ILE A 124 -2.39 -8.34 -8.01
N GLU A 125 -2.65 -7.96 -9.26
CA GLU A 125 -1.79 -7.08 -10.06
C GLU A 125 -1.69 -5.67 -9.44
N SER A 126 -2.82 -5.06 -9.06
CA SER A 126 -2.86 -3.77 -8.37
C SER A 126 -2.02 -3.79 -7.09
N TYR A 127 -2.15 -4.86 -6.30
CA TYR A 127 -1.38 -5.05 -5.08
C TYR A 127 0.10 -5.41 -5.33
N SER A 128 0.41 -6.04 -6.46
CA SER A 128 1.79 -6.33 -6.91
C SER A 128 2.50 -5.09 -7.45
N ASN A 129 1.73 -4.15 -8.03
CA ASN A 129 2.17 -2.86 -8.56
C ASN A 129 2.22 -1.76 -7.49
N LEU A 130 1.75 -2.02 -6.26
CA LEU A 130 2.17 -1.22 -5.11
C LEU A 130 3.70 -1.18 -5.09
N PRO A 131 4.32 -0.01 -4.87
CA PRO A 131 5.72 0.22 -5.21
C PRO A 131 6.62 -0.89 -4.67
N ALA A 132 6.99 -1.80 -5.56
CA ALA A 132 8.06 -2.74 -5.34
C ALA A 132 9.36 -1.93 -5.16
N ASP A 133 10.28 -2.45 -4.34
CA ASP A 133 11.60 -1.89 -4.10
C ASP A 133 12.35 -1.70 -5.45
N ARG A 134 12.16 -0.59 -6.15
CA ARG A 134 13.00 -0.19 -7.29
C ARG A 134 14.21 0.57 -6.75
N LYS A 135 15.40 0.28 -7.26
CA LYS A 135 16.62 1.04 -6.92
C LYS A 135 16.39 2.52 -7.29
N LEU A 136 16.64 3.44 -6.36
CA LEU A 136 16.70 4.87 -6.65
C LEU A 136 17.78 5.11 -7.72
N THR A 137 17.50 6.00 -8.67
CA THR A 137 18.58 6.53 -9.50
C THR A 137 19.50 7.40 -8.64
N LYS A 138 20.76 7.56 -9.06
CA LYS A 138 21.74 8.41 -8.35
C LYS A 138 21.22 9.82 -8.09
N GLU A 139 20.40 10.33 -9.00
CA GLU A 139 19.75 11.64 -8.91
C GLU A 139 18.63 11.68 -7.87
N GLU A 140 17.78 10.65 -7.83
CA GLU A 140 16.70 10.55 -6.83
C GLU A 140 17.30 10.44 -5.41
N TYR A 141 18.37 9.66 -5.25
CA TYR A 141 19.08 9.55 -3.98
C TYR A 141 19.71 10.86 -3.52
N GLY A 142 20.41 11.56 -4.43
CA GLY A 142 21.04 12.85 -4.11
C GLY A 142 20.04 13.90 -3.67
N LYS A 143 18.84 13.92 -4.27
CA LYS A 143 17.73 14.81 -3.85
C LYS A 143 17.23 14.47 -2.45
N TRP A 144 16.97 13.19 -2.19
CA TRP A 144 16.52 12.76 -0.88
C TRP A 144 17.52 13.12 0.23
N LYS A 145 18.82 12.88 0.00
CA LYS A 145 19.85 13.17 1.01
C LYS A 145 19.92 14.68 1.30
N LEU A 146 19.86 15.52 0.26
CA LEU A 146 19.82 16.98 0.40
C LEU A 146 18.61 17.44 1.24
N ASP A 147 17.41 16.91 0.95
CA ASP A 147 16.20 17.27 1.70
C ASP A 147 16.27 16.80 3.16
N SER A 148 16.82 15.62 3.40
CA SER A 148 17.01 15.07 4.75
C SER A 148 18.00 15.91 5.57
N ASP A 149 19.10 16.32 4.95
CA ASP A 149 20.11 17.15 5.60
C ASP A 149 19.59 18.57 5.90
N ILE A 150 18.75 19.15 5.03
CA ILE A 150 18.05 20.42 5.27
C ILE A 150 17.16 20.31 6.51
N ILE A 151 16.31 19.28 6.59
CA ILE A 151 15.40 19.07 7.73
C ILE A 151 16.20 18.89 9.02
N ARG A 152 17.33 18.17 8.96
CA ARG A 152 18.22 17.97 10.12
C ARG A 152 18.83 19.29 10.61
N LEU A 153 19.29 20.14 9.70
CA LEU A 153 19.81 21.46 10.02
C LEU A 153 18.72 22.39 10.58
N GLU A 154 17.52 22.38 10.02
CA GLU A 154 16.38 23.17 10.53
C GLU A 154 16.00 22.75 11.96
N THR A 155 15.97 21.45 12.22
CA THR A 155 15.64 20.91 13.54
C THR A 155 16.69 21.32 14.58
N ARG A 156 17.97 21.28 14.21
CA ARG A 156 19.09 21.74 15.05
C ARG A 156 19.05 23.24 15.34
N ILE A 157 18.80 24.07 14.32
CA ILE A 157 18.72 25.53 14.50
C ILE A 157 17.52 25.92 15.36
N SER A 158 16.44 25.14 15.29
CA SER A 158 15.21 25.39 16.06
C SER A 158 15.29 24.89 17.51
N ASP A 159 16.32 24.13 17.89
CA ASP A 159 16.53 23.66 19.26
C ASP A 159 17.54 24.56 20.00
N PRO A 160 17.07 25.48 20.87
CA PRO A 160 17.93 26.40 21.60
C PRO A 160 18.81 25.70 22.65
N ALA A 161 18.60 24.40 22.91
CA ALA A 161 19.41 23.60 23.81
C ALA A 161 20.47 22.74 23.08
N ASP A 162 20.57 22.78 21.75
CA ASP A 162 21.58 22.00 21.02
C ASP A 162 22.99 22.61 21.21
N PRO A 163 23.91 21.92 21.93
CA PRO A 163 25.26 22.42 22.18
C PRO A 163 26.15 22.44 20.92
N TYR A 164 25.65 21.91 19.80
CA TYR A 164 26.33 21.85 18.50
C TYR A 164 25.74 22.82 17.46
N SER A 165 24.84 23.72 17.86
CA SER A 165 24.35 24.78 16.96
C SER A 165 25.48 25.77 16.63
N SER A 166 25.71 25.99 15.33
CA SER A 166 26.74 26.91 14.84
C SER A 166 26.09 28.12 14.18
N PRO A 167 26.60 29.35 14.36
CA PRO A 167 26.18 30.51 13.58
C PRO A 167 26.32 30.32 12.06
N LEU A 168 27.16 29.37 11.63
CA LEU A 168 27.32 29.02 10.21
C LEU A 168 26.22 28.07 9.70
N ASP A 169 25.43 27.45 10.59
CA ASP A 169 24.37 26.51 10.20
C ASP A 169 23.23 27.22 9.47
N GLU A 170 22.92 28.47 9.81
CA GLU A 170 21.95 29.29 9.06
C GLU A 170 22.42 29.56 7.62
N ILE A 171 23.70 29.88 7.46
CA ILE A 171 24.33 30.12 6.15
C ILE A 171 24.35 28.83 5.33
N ARG A 172 24.70 27.72 5.97
CA ARG A 172 24.70 26.38 5.36
C ARG A 172 23.29 25.95 4.94
N LEU A 173 22.29 26.17 5.79
CA LEU A 173 20.90 25.87 5.51
C LEU A 173 20.39 26.69 4.31
N LYS A 174 20.69 27.99 4.27
CA LYS A 174 20.34 28.86 3.14
C LYS A 174 20.95 28.34 1.83
N HIS A 175 22.23 27.99 1.85
CA HIS A 175 22.92 27.44 0.68
C HIS A 175 22.31 26.10 0.20
N MET A 176 21.94 25.21 1.13
CA MET A 176 21.33 23.91 0.80
C MET A 176 19.92 24.08 0.21
N LYS A 177 19.12 25.03 0.73
CA LYS A 177 17.80 25.39 0.14
C LYS A 177 17.95 25.96 -1.27
N GLU A 178 18.93 26.83 -1.50
CA GLU A 178 19.22 27.34 -2.85
C GLU A 178 19.63 26.22 -3.83
N MET A 179 20.42 25.24 -3.39
CA MET A 179 20.80 24.06 -4.19
C MET A 179 19.58 23.19 -4.52
N ARG A 180 18.65 23.03 -3.58
CA ARG A 180 17.37 22.33 -3.79
C ARG A 180 16.53 23.04 -4.85
N ASP A 181 16.39 24.36 -4.75
CA ASP A 181 15.53 25.15 -5.65
C ASP A 181 16.11 25.26 -7.07
N LYS A 182 17.44 25.39 -7.22
CA LYS A 182 18.12 25.36 -8.54
C LYS A 182 17.97 24.01 -9.26
N ASN A 183 17.84 22.92 -8.51
CA ASN A 183 17.58 21.58 -9.05
C ASN A 183 16.13 21.38 -9.52
N VAL A 184 15.20 22.27 -9.14
CA VAL A 184 13.81 22.29 -9.60
C VAL A 184 13.67 23.07 -10.91
N THR A 185 14.39 24.20 -11.05
CA THR A 185 14.31 25.09 -12.22
C THR A 185 14.92 24.51 -13.50
N LYS A 186 15.95 23.65 -13.41
CA LYS A 186 16.52 22.93 -14.57
C LYS A 186 15.56 21.94 -15.25
N ARG A 187 14.36 21.72 -14.72
CA ARG A 187 13.33 20.80 -15.27
C ARG A 187 12.18 21.52 -16.00
N GLN A 188 12.18 22.85 -16.05
CA GLN A 188 11.14 23.64 -16.71
C GLN A 188 11.59 24.33 -18.01
N ASN A 189 12.86 24.15 -18.41
CA ASN A 189 13.42 24.62 -19.68
C ASN A 189 13.88 23.44 -20.53
#